data_AF-A0A420Z842-F1
#
_entry.id   AF-A0A420Z842-F1
#
_cell.length_a   1.000
_cell.length_b   1.000
_cell.length_c   1.000
_cell.angle_alpha   90.00
_cell.angle_beta   90.00
_cell.angle_gamma   90.00
#
_symmetry.space_group_name_H-M   'P 1'
#
loop_
_entity.id
_entity.type
_entity.pdbx_description
1 polymer ?
#
loop_
_entity_poly.entity_id
_entity_poly.type
_entity_poly.pdbx_seq_one_letter_code
_entity_poly.pdbx_strand_id
1 'polypeptide(L)'
;MKIEIKSRWTGIVLFEVEAGSLKIALELGVKQDADLSGAYLKDADLRGADLIGADLSGAYLRSAELSGAVIKGADISNAERNIET
;
A
#
# COMPACT_ATOMS: atom_id res chain seq x y z
N MET A 1 -11.77 -12.85 -0.59
CA MET A 1 -12.11 -12.31 -1.92
C MET A 1 -10.82 -11.96 -2.59
N LYS A 2 -10.71 -12.20 -3.89
CA LYS A 2 -9.52 -11.85 -4.65
C LYS A 2 -9.32 -10.33 -4.62
N ILE A 3 -8.16 -9.89 -4.11
CA ILE A 3 -7.74 -8.49 -4.08
C ILE A 3 -6.47 -8.36 -4.90
N GLU A 4 -6.43 -7.33 -5.74
CA GLU A 4 -5.29 -6.98 -6.58
C GLU A 4 -4.78 -5.61 -6.16
N ILE A 5 -3.49 -5.53 -5.80
CA ILE A 5 -2.78 -4.27 -5.63
C ILE A 5 -2.14 -3.94 -6.99
N LYS A 6 -2.45 -2.78 -7.54
CA LYS A 6 -2.04 -2.40 -8.90
C LYS A 6 -1.06 -1.23 -8.88
N SER A 7 -0.18 -1.22 -9.87
CA SER A 7 0.69 -0.09 -10.14
C SER A 7 -0.13 1.11 -10.59
N ARG A 8 0.16 2.28 -10.02
CA ARG A 8 -0.42 3.56 -10.41
C ARG A 8 0.00 4.04 -11.80
N TRP A 9 1.11 3.52 -12.34
CA TRP A 9 1.66 3.96 -13.63
C TRP A 9 1.19 3.08 -14.78
N THR A 10 1.17 1.76 -14.56
CA THR A 10 0.91 0.78 -15.62
C THR A 10 -0.43 0.08 -15.47
N GLY A 11 -1.06 0.14 -14.29
CA GLY A 11 -2.26 -0.65 -13.98
C GLY A 11 -2.02 -2.15 -13.82
N ILE A 12 -0.76 -2.61 -13.94
CA ILE A 12 -0.38 -4.01 -13.75
C ILE A 12 -0.55 -4.41 -12.29
N VAL A 13 -0.92 -5.66 -12.03
CA VAL A 13 -1.02 -6.24 -10.70
C VAL A 13 0.39 -6.43 -10.13
N LEU A 14 0.70 -5.72 -9.05
CA LEU A 14 1.94 -5.85 -8.27
C LEU A 14 1.85 -7.05 -7.33
N PHE A 15 0.67 -7.25 -6.73
CA PHE A 15 0.41 -8.32 -5.79
C PHE A 15 -1.05 -8.73 -5.82
N GLU A 16 -1.32 -10.02 -5.73
CA GLU A 16 -2.66 -10.61 -5.74
C GLU A 16 -2.78 -11.63 -4.61
N VAL A 17 -3.87 -11.55 -3.84
CA VAL A 17 -4.15 -12.54 -2.79
C VAL A 17 -5.64 -12.62 -2.48
N GLU A 18 -6.06 -13.77 -1.96
CA GLU A 18 -7.34 -13.91 -1.29
C GLU A 18 -7.27 -13.29 0.11
N ALA A 19 -7.93 -12.15 0.30
CA ALA A 19 -7.96 -11.42 1.56
C ALA A 19 -9.36 -10.88 1.89
N GLY A 20 -9.55 -10.49 3.15
CA GLY A 20 -10.80 -9.87 3.61
C GLY A 20 -10.85 -8.35 3.37
N SER A 21 -9.71 -7.70 3.17
CA SER A 21 -9.60 -6.25 2.96
C SER A 21 -8.27 -5.88 2.30
N LEU A 22 -8.21 -4.67 1.72
CA LEU A 22 -6.98 -4.14 1.13
C LEU A 22 -5.85 -4.04 2.16
N LYS A 23 -6.15 -3.69 3.42
CA LYS A 23 -5.19 -3.70 4.52
C LYS A 23 -4.50 -5.06 4.69
N ILE A 24 -5.29 -6.13 4.77
CA ILE A 24 -4.77 -7.48 4.92
C ILE A 24 -3.95 -7.88 3.69
N ALA A 25 -4.42 -7.53 2.48
CA ALA A 25 -3.66 -7.80 1.27
C ALA A 25 -2.29 -7.10 1.28
N LEU A 26 -2.24 -5.86 1.74
CA LEU A 26 -1.00 -5.09 1.82
C LEU A 26 -0.04 -5.71 2.85
N GLU A 27 -0.51 -6.03 4.06
CA GLU A 27 0.29 -6.71 5.09
C GLU A 27 0.83 -8.07 4.64
N LEU A 28 0.04 -8.83 3.87
CA LEU A 28 0.47 -10.11 3.29
C LEU A 28 1.50 -9.92 2.17
N GLY A 29 1.39 -8.85 1.38
CA GLY A 29 2.39 -8.49 0.38
C GLY A 29 3.73 -8.16 1.06
N VAL A 30 3.70 -7.35 2.12
CA VAL A 30 4.89 -7.01 2.92
C VAL A 30 5.54 -8.26 3.51
N LYS A 31 4.76 -9.18 4.09
CA LYS A 31 5.28 -10.44 4.65
C LYS A 31 5.88 -11.40 3.63
N GLN A 32 5.55 -11.23 2.35
CA GLN A 32 6.06 -12.03 1.24
C GLN A 32 7.16 -11.30 0.47
N ASP A 33 7.66 -10.18 0.99
CA ASP A 33 8.65 -9.33 0.35
C ASP A 33 8.23 -8.91 -1.07
N ALA A 34 6.93 -8.68 -1.28
CA ALA A 34 6.40 -8.22 -2.56
C ALA A 34 6.85 -6.78 -2.85
N ASP A 35 7.21 -6.52 -4.11
CA ASP A 35 7.42 -5.17 -4.61
C ASP A 35 6.06 -4.45 -4.70
N LEU A 36 5.83 -3.53 -3.77
CA LEU A 36 4.63 -2.69 -3.71
C LEU A 36 4.94 -1.24 -4.13
N SER A 37 6.08 -1.02 -4.78
CA SER A 37 6.45 0.29 -5.31
C SER A 37 5.42 0.76 -6.35
N GLY A 38 5.01 2.01 -6.22
CA GLY A 38 3.96 2.57 -7.05
C GLY A 38 2.57 2.02 -6.82
N ALA A 39 2.31 1.31 -5.72
CA ALA A 39 0.97 0.80 -5.43
C ALA A 39 -0.07 1.93 -5.45
N TYR A 40 -1.19 1.70 -6.12
CA TYR A 40 -2.35 2.57 -6.11
C TYR A 40 -3.20 2.29 -4.86
N LEU A 41 -3.04 3.12 -3.83
CA LEU A 41 -3.64 2.96 -2.50
C LEU A 41 -4.50 4.19 -2.12
N LYS A 42 -5.05 4.88 -3.13
CA LYS A 42 -5.90 6.05 -2.93
C LYS A 42 -7.14 5.68 -2.09
N ASP A 43 -7.50 6.53 -1.13
CA ASP A 43 -8.68 6.37 -0.27
C ASP A 43 -8.67 5.06 0.56
N ALA A 44 -7.52 4.38 0.68
CA ALA A 44 -7.41 3.11 1.39
C ALA A 44 -7.52 3.28 2.91
N ASP A 45 -8.32 2.43 3.56
CA ASP A 45 -8.30 2.28 5.02
C ASP A 45 -7.14 1.36 5.44
N LEU A 46 -6.04 1.97 5.87
CA LEU A 46 -4.83 1.31 6.33
C LEU A 46 -4.60 1.56 7.83
N ARG A 47 -5.67 1.86 8.58
CA ARG A 47 -5.56 2.13 10.02
C ARG A 47 -5.04 0.90 10.76
N GLY A 48 -4.00 1.12 11.56
CA GLY A 48 -3.33 0.05 12.30
C GLY A 48 -2.63 -0.99 11.43
N ALA A 49 -2.35 -0.72 10.15
CA ALA A 49 -1.63 -1.66 9.29
C ALA A 49 -0.19 -1.88 9.76
N ASP A 50 0.30 -3.12 9.67
CA ASP A 50 1.72 -3.43 9.87
C ASP A 50 2.46 -3.42 8.52
N LEU A 51 3.23 -2.36 8.29
CA LEU A 51 3.96 -2.09 7.05
C LEU A 51 5.47 -1.98 7.32
N ILE A 52 5.98 -2.63 8.37
CA ILE A 52 7.41 -2.62 8.69
C ILE A 52 8.22 -3.15 7.51
N GLY A 53 9.19 -2.37 7.06
CA GLY A 53 10.08 -2.74 5.95
C GLY A 53 9.44 -2.73 4.56
N ALA A 54 8.18 -2.30 4.42
CA ALA A 54 7.49 -2.29 3.14
C ALA A 54 8.16 -1.35 2.11
N ASP A 55 8.32 -1.79 0.86
CA ASP A 55 8.61 -0.88 -0.26
C ASP A 55 7.30 -0.30 -0.81
N LEU A 56 6.97 0.92 -0.40
CA LEU A 56 5.85 1.72 -0.92
C LEU A 56 6.38 2.96 -1.67
N SER A 57 7.60 2.89 -2.19
CA SER A 57 8.21 4.00 -2.91
C SER A 57 7.36 4.38 -4.13
N GLY A 58 7.09 5.68 -4.32
CA GLY A 58 6.24 6.17 -5.40
C GLY A 58 4.75 5.83 -5.29
N ALA A 59 4.30 5.12 -4.24
CA ALA A 59 2.91 4.73 -4.07
C ALA A 59 1.95 5.93 -4.02
N TYR A 60 0.72 5.74 -4.51
CA TYR A 60 -0.32 6.76 -4.46
C TYR A 60 -1.17 6.59 -3.21
N LEU A 61 -0.87 7.36 -2.16
CA LEU A 61 -1.48 7.29 -0.84
C LEU A 61 -2.43 8.47 -0.56
N ARG A 62 -2.86 9.20 -1.60
CA ARG A 62 -3.79 10.33 -1.43
C ARG A 62 -5.06 9.86 -0.74
N SER A 63 -5.43 10.56 0.34
CA SER A 63 -6.57 10.26 1.20
C SER A 63 -6.52 8.87 1.90
N ALA A 64 -5.39 8.18 1.90
CA ALA A 64 -5.26 6.93 2.64
C ALA A 64 -5.20 7.19 4.15
N GLU A 65 -6.00 6.44 4.91
CA GLU A 65 -6.07 6.54 6.36
C GLU A 65 -4.98 5.66 6.99
N LEU A 66 -3.87 6.30 7.39
CA LEU A 66 -2.71 5.63 8.00
C LEU A 66 -2.67 5.77 9.53
N SER A 67 -3.77 6.21 10.16
CA SER A 67 -3.84 6.41 11.61
C SER A 67 -3.49 5.11 12.36
N GLY A 68 -2.41 5.14 13.15
CA GLY A 68 -1.92 3.99 13.90
C GLY A 68 -1.16 2.93 13.09
N ALA A 69 -0.93 3.13 11.79
CA ALA A 69 -0.11 2.23 10.98
C ALA A 69 1.36 2.24 11.44
N VAL A 70 2.01 1.08 11.42
CA VAL A 70 3.43 0.93 11.77
C VAL A 70 4.25 0.87 10.49
N ILE A 71 4.99 1.94 10.20
CA ILE A 71 5.79 2.10 8.96
C ILE A 71 7.30 2.13 9.24
N LYS A 72 7.75 1.50 10.34
CA LYS A 72 9.16 1.51 10.72
C LYS A 72 10.00 0.82 9.64
N GLY A 73 10.93 1.56 9.03
CA GLY A 73 11.79 1.04 7.97
C GLY A 73 11.09 0.84 6.63
N ALA A 74 9.82 1.25 6.48
CA ALA A 74 9.16 1.28 5.18
C ALA A 74 9.78 2.37 4.30
N ASP A 75 9.99 2.07 3.03
CA ASP A 75 10.31 3.09 2.05
C ASP A 75 9.01 3.73 1.54
N ILE A 76 8.80 5.00 1.88
CA ILE A 76 7.69 5.82 1.40
C ILE A 76 8.18 7.01 0.56
N SER A 77 9.42 6.92 0.05
CA SER A 77 10.03 7.95 -0.77
C SER A 77 9.20 8.18 -2.02
N ASN A 78 8.98 9.45 -2.40
CA ASN A 78 8.14 9.83 -3.55
C ASN A 78 6.68 9.35 -3.48
N ALA A 79 6.22 8.83 -2.33
CA ALA A 79 4.81 8.50 -2.18
C ALA A 79 3.98 9.78 -2.23
N GLU A 80 2.97 9.80 -3.09
CA GLU A 80 2.11 10.96 -3.28
C GLU A 80 1.02 10.97 -2.22
N ARG A 81 1.11 11.94 -1.31
CA ARG A 81 0.17 12.14 -0.19
C ARG A 81 -0.60 13.45 -0.26
N ASN A 82 -0.36 14.28 -1.28
CA ASN A 82 -0.99 15.60 -1.36
C ASN A 82 -2.50 15.49 -1.52
N ILE A 83 -3.20 16.02 -0.53
CA ILE A 83 -4.56 16.53 -0.67
C ILE A 83 -4.46 17.75 -1.60
N GLU A 84 -5.09 17.73 -2.77
CA GLU A 84 -5.34 18.99 -3.49
C GLU A 84 -6.20 19.85 -2.54
N THR A 85 -5.61 20.97 -2.11
CA THR A 85 -6.31 22.07 -1.42
C THR A 85 -7.17 22.84 -2.40
#